data_AF-M0MUW4-F1
#
_entry.id   AF-M0MUW4-F1
#
_cell.length_a   1.000
_cell.length_b   1.000
_cell.length_c   1.000
_cell.angle_alpha   90.00
_cell.angle_beta   90.00
_cell.angle_gamma   90.00
#
_symmetry.space_group_name_H-M   'P 1'
#
loop_
_entity.id
_entity.type
_entity.pdbx_description
1 polymer ?
#
loop_
_entity_poly.entity_id
_entity_poly.type
_entity_poly.pdbx_seq_one_letter_code
_entity_poly.pdbx_strand_id
1 'polypeptide(L)'
;MVRRETLVIGVLIALVLLPMWYVGIQGEATSEEIQIDQSVSEIQPLGGPVDLPNKLSPSQVGVIVWIALFGLYGVLVGAHRFMNTAVRPSDPDAEAVVSDGGYSGQNDAEREPEPPDERTDGGVNRPSWLTAENRWLVEYHDATGSNEGIIVMGALTVLAIVFSALFTGEYLTLARTQYFGLYATGLFLSLAALTVAYYAWFMPHVEVAEKREH
;
A
#
# COMPACT_ATOMS: atom_id res chain seq x y z
N MET A 1 24.72 10.59 -5.57
CA MET A 1 24.75 11.95 -4.98
C MET A 1 23.35 12.30 -4.55
N VAL A 2 23.14 12.72 -3.29
CA VAL A 2 21.83 13.19 -2.82
C VAL A 2 21.50 14.48 -3.55
N ARG A 3 20.33 14.54 -4.20
CA ARG A 3 19.85 15.74 -4.87
C ARG A 3 19.73 16.88 -3.87
N ARG A 4 20.13 18.10 -4.25
CA ARG A 4 20.16 19.26 -3.37
C ARG A 4 18.78 19.55 -2.78
N GLU A 5 17.74 19.29 -3.56
CA GLU A 5 16.33 19.40 -3.17
C GLU A 5 15.98 18.45 -2.03
N THR A 6 16.44 17.19 -2.10
CA THR A 6 16.23 16.20 -1.03
C THR A 6 16.91 16.62 0.26
N LEU A 7 18.10 17.22 0.17
CA LEU A 7 18.82 17.73 1.33
C LEU A 7 18.06 18.90 1.98
N VAL A 8 17.55 19.85 1.18
CA VAL A 8 16.75 20.97 1.68
C VAL A 8 15.48 20.48 2.39
N ILE A 9 14.77 19.51 1.80
CA ILE A 9 13.58 18.92 2.41
C ILE A 9 13.94 18.23 3.73
N GLY A 10 15.03 17.43 3.76
CA GLY A 10 15.48 16.77 4.98
C GLY A 10 15.83 17.75 6.09
N VAL A 11 16.49 18.87 5.77
CA VAL A 11 16.81 19.92 6.74
C VAL A 11 15.54 20.59 7.26
N LEU A 12 14.58 20.91 6.39
CA LEU A 12 13.30 21.51 6.81
C LEU A 12 12.53 20.58 7.75
N ILE A 13 12.44 19.29 7.42
CA ILE A 13 11.81 18.28 8.27
C ILE A 13 12.50 18.21 9.63
N ALA A 14 13.83 18.15 9.65
CA ALA A 14 14.60 18.11 10.90
C ALA A 14 14.35 19.37 11.75
N LEU A 15 14.33 20.55 11.14
CA LEU A 15 14.12 21.82 11.83
C LEU A 15 12.74 21.89 12.49
N VAL A 16 11.72 21.31 11.86
CA VAL A 16 10.35 21.24 12.41
C VAL A 16 10.23 20.18 13.51
N LEU A 17 10.83 19.01 13.33
CA LEU A 17 10.62 17.87 14.24
C LEU A 17 11.53 17.90 15.46
N LEU A 18 12.79 18.29 15.32
CA LEU A 18 13.77 18.22 16.40
C LEU A 18 13.35 18.98 17.67
N PRO A 19 12.78 20.21 17.61
CA PRO A 19 12.34 20.90 18.82
C PRO A 19 11.27 20.12 19.58
N MET A 20 10.29 19.56 18.88
CA MET A 20 9.22 18.76 19.50
C MET A 20 9.77 17.47 20.10
N TRP A 21 10.66 16.78 19.40
CA TRP A 21 11.25 15.52 19.87
C TRP A 21 12.15 15.74 21.09
N TYR A 22 12.91 16.84 21.10
CA TYR A 22 13.74 17.22 22.23
C TYR A 22 12.90 17.43 23.50
N VAL A 23 11.77 18.14 23.41
CA VAL A 23 10.84 18.32 24.54
C VAL A 23 10.17 17.00 24.91
N GLY A 24 9.75 16.20 23.92
CA GLY A 24 9.07 14.92 24.15
C GLY A 24 9.92 13.91 24.92
N ILE A 25 11.24 13.92 24.76
CA ILE A 25 12.18 13.04 25.50
C ILE A 25 12.28 13.41 26.98
N GLN A 26 12.04 14.68 27.35
CA GLN A 26 12.18 15.13 28.74
C GLN A 26 11.01 14.68 29.63
N GLY A 27 9.82 14.48 29.04
CA GLY A 27 8.63 13.99 29.76
C GLY A 27 8.09 14.97 30.82
N GLU A 28 6.99 14.59 31.47
CA GLU A 28 6.40 15.34 32.57
C GLU A 28 6.73 14.65 33.91
N ALA A 29 6.83 15.42 35.01
CA ALA A 29 7.16 14.88 36.32
C ALA A 29 6.07 13.92 36.82
N THR A 30 6.50 12.79 37.40
CA THR A 30 5.62 11.73 37.92
C THR A 30 4.61 12.31 38.89
N SER A 31 3.35 12.41 38.45
CA SER A 31 2.23 12.73 39.33
C SER A 31 1.75 11.47 40.02
N GLU A 32 1.26 11.61 41.25
CA GLU A 32 0.74 10.50 42.07
C GLU A 32 -0.19 9.59 41.26
N GLU A 33 0.13 8.31 41.25
CA GLU A 33 -0.55 7.30 40.44
C GLU A 33 -1.78 6.79 41.22
N ILE A 34 -2.98 7.15 40.75
CA ILE A 34 -4.22 6.62 41.31
C ILE A 34 -4.45 5.26 40.67
N GLN A 35 -3.91 4.20 41.29
CA GLN A 35 -4.18 2.82 40.87
C GLN A 35 -5.49 2.32 41.47
N ILE A 36 -6.24 1.56 40.68
CA ILE A 36 -7.41 0.83 41.17
C ILE A 36 -6.91 -0.31 42.06
N ASP A 37 -7.47 -0.43 43.26
CA ASP A 37 -7.16 -1.50 44.19
C ASP A 37 -7.49 -2.87 43.57
N GLN A 38 -6.44 -3.58 43.15
CA GLN A 38 -6.52 -4.89 42.51
C GLN A 38 -7.01 -5.99 43.48
N SER A 39 -7.11 -5.71 44.79
CA SER A 39 -7.70 -6.64 45.76
C SER A 39 -9.23 -6.68 45.68
N VAL A 40 -9.86 -5.67 45.06
CA VAL A 40 -11.32 -5.57 44.91
C VAL A 40 -11.77 -5.82 43.47
N SER A 41 -10.90 -5.57 42.49
CA SER A 41 -11.22 -5.77 41.07
C SER A 41 -10.03 -6.29 40.29
N GLU A 42 -10.23 -7.38 39.54
CA GLU A 42 -9.24 -7.92 38.60
C GLU A 42 -9.16 -7.10 37.29
N ILE A 43 -9.94 -6.02 37.15
CA ILE A 43 -9.99 -5.19 35.95
C ILE A 43 -8.74 -4.29 35.91
N GLN A 44 -7.95 -4.46 34.84
CA GLN A 44 -6.79 -3.63 34.53
C GLN A 44 -7.06 -2.84 33.26
N PRO A 45 -7.78 -1.71 33.33
CA PRO A 45 -8.18 -0.96 32.14
C PRO A 45 -6.98 -0.32 31.43
N LEU A 46 -5.88 -0.12 32.16
CA LEU A 46 -4.60 0.41 31.67
C LEU A 46 -3.55 -0.68 31.44
N GLY A 47 -3.90 -1.95 31.72
CA GLY A 47 -3.02 -3.06 31.40
C GLY A 47 -2.83 -3.13 29.90
N GLY A 48 -1.62 -3.49 29.45
CA GLY A 48 -1.29 -3.77 28.06
C GLY A 48 -0.39 -5.00 27.98
N PRO A 49 -0.13 -5.53 26.79
CA PRO A 49 0.94 -6.51 26.60
C PRO A 49 2.33 -5.87 26.82
N VAL A 50 2.39 -4.54 26.79
CA VAL A 50 3.55 -3.71 27.10
C VAL A 50 3.12 -2.69 28.14
N ASP A 51 3.96 -2.48 29.15
CA ASP A 51 3.76 -1.42 30.13
C ASP A 51 3.89 -0.06 29.44
N LEU A 52 2.75 0.59 29.23
CA LEU A 52 2.67 1.92 28.65
C LEU A 52 2.48 2.95 29.77
N PRO A 53 3.07 4.15 29.65
CA PRO A 53 2.88 5.19 30.65
C PRO A 53 1.41 5.64 30.71
N ASN A 54 0.88 5.73 31.92
CA ASN A 54 -0.51 6.12 32.19
C ASN A 54 -0.83 7.58 31.84
N LYS A 55 0.19 8.42 31.63
CA LYS A 55 0.06 9.81 31.19
C LYS A 55 1.07 10.09 30.08
N LEU A 56 0.58 10.70 29.01
CA LEU A 56 1.40 11.22 27.92
C LEU A 56 1.30 12.74 27.94
N SER A 57 2.46 13.41 27.99
CA SER A 57 2.49 14.86 27.78
C SER A 57 2.05 15.18 26.34
N PRO A 58 1.48 16.37 26.07
CA PRO A 58 1.10 16.77 24.72
C PRO A 58 2.26 16.66 23.70
N SER A 59 3.49 16.90 24.15
CA SER A 59 4.70 16.76 23.32
C SER A 59 5.02 15.30 22.97
N GLN A 60 4.83 14.36 23.90
CA GLN A 60 5.01 12.93 23.66
C GLN A 60 3.96 12.38 22.69
N VAL A 61 2.71 12.81 22.82
CA VAL A 61 1.65 12.48 21.85
C VAL A 61 2.08 12.92 20.45
N GLY A 62 2.61 14.15 20.30
CA GLY A 62 3.14 14.64 19.03
C GLY A 62 4.23 13.73 18.44
N VAL A 63 5.21 13.32 19.24
CA VAL A 63 6.28 12.40 18.81
C VAL A 63 5.72 11.06 18.36
N ILE A 64 4.83 10.46 19.14
CA ILE A 64 4.20 9.17 18.83
C ILE A 64 3.42 9.26 17.51
N VAL A 65 2.64 10.32 17.32
CA VAL A 65 1.90 10.56 16.08
C VAL A 65 2.84 10.66 14.88
N TRP A 66 3.95 11.40 15.01
CA TRP A 66 4.94 11.49 13.93
C TRP A 66 5.57 10.14 13.61
N ILE A 67 5.94 9.34 14.62
CA ILE A 67 6.46 7.98 14.41
C ILE A 67 5.43 7.13 13.67
N ALA A 68 4.16 7.18 14.08
CA ALA A 68 3.08 6.45 13.43
C ALA A 68 2.88 6.89 11.97
N LEU A 69 2.90 8.19 11.70
CA LEU A 69 2.77 8.75 10.34
C LEU A 69 3.96 8.38 9.44
N PHE A 70 5.20 8.46 9.94
CA PHE A 70 6.37 8.03 9.19
C PHE A 70 6.37 6.52 8.95
N GLY A 71 5.93 5.73 9.94
CA GLY A 71 5.71 4.30 9.78
C GLY A 71 4.70 4.01 8.68
N LEU A 72 3.54 4.67 8.72
CA LEU A 72 2.50 4.53 7.69
C LEU A 72 2.99 4.95 6.30
N TYR A 73 3.70 6.08 6.21
CA TYR A 73 4.33 6.53 4.97
C TYR A 73 5.34 5.49 4.45
N GLY A 74 6.17 4.93 5.33
CA GLY A 74 7.11 3.87 5.00
C GLY A 74 6.42 2.62 4.47
N VAL A 75 5.32 2.19 5.09
CA VAL A 75 4.48 1.07 4.60
C VAL A 75 3.91 1.38 3.22
N LEU A 76 3.39 2.58 2.99
CA LEU A 76 2.87 3.00 1.68
C LEU A 76 3.95 3.01 0.60
N VAL A 77 5.13 3.56 0.91
CA VAL A 77 6.29 3.54 0.00
C VAL A 77 6.74 2.11 -0.28
N GLY A 78 6.77 1.25 0.75
CA GLY A 78 7.10 -0.16 0.63
C GLY A 78 6.12 -0.89 -0.28
N ALA A 79 4.81 -0.73 -0.05
CA ALA A 79 3.76 -1.30 -0.88
C ALA A 79 3.84 -0.80 -2.33
N HIS A 80 4.07 0.50 -2.54
CA HIS A 80 4.23 1.07 -3.88
C HIS A 80 5.46 0.51 -4.61
N ARG A 81 6.60 0.43 -3.92
CA ARG A 81 7.82 -0.18 -4.50
C ARG A 81 7.61 -1.64 -4.83
N PHE A 82 6.98 -2.38 -3.93
CA PHE A 82 6.66 -3.78 -4.13
C PHE A 82 5.74 -3.98 -5.34
N MET A 83 4.67 -3.19 -5.49
CA MET A 83 3.81 -3.22 -6.67
C MET A 83 4.60 -2.92 -7.93
N ASN A 84 5.43 -1.88 -7.93
CA ASN A 84 6.26 -1.56 -9.10
C ASN A 84 7.22 -2.69 -9.47
N THR A 85 7.86 -3.36 -8.51
CA THR A 85 8.80 -4.46 -8.79
C THR A 85 8.07 -5.74 -9.23
N ALA A 86 6.93 -6.05 -8.63
CA ALA A 86 6.16 -7.26 -8.95
C ALA A 86 5.42 -7.15 -10.30
N VAL A 87 4.95 -5.94 -10.63
CA VAL A 87 4.21 -5.65 -11.88
C VAL A 87 5.14 -5.28 -13.03
N ARG A 88 6.35 -4.78 -12.76
CA ARG A 88 7.34 -4.43 -13.78
C ARG A 88 8.63 -5.20 -13.52
N PRO A 89 8.72 -6.48 -13.96
CA PRO A 89 10.01 -7.14 -14.01
C PRO A 89 10.94 -6.23 -14.80
N SER A 90 12.04 -5.79 -14.18
CA SER A 90 13.03 -4.90 -14.81
C SER A 90 13.88 -5.70 -15.80
N ASP A 91 13.25 -6.55 -16.60
CA ASP A 91 13.90 -7.34 -17.61
C ASP A 91 13.93 -6.50 -18.88
N PRO A 92 15.11 -6.03 -19.34
CA PRO A 92 15.24 -5.34 -20.63
C PRO A 92 14.82 -6.23 -21.81
N ASP A 93 14.65 -7.54 -21.57
CA ASP A 93 14.23 -8.56 -22.53
C ASP A 93 12.78 -9.05 -22.33
N ALA A 94 12.03 -8.53 -21.34
CA ALA A 94 10.60 -8.79 -21.27
C ALA A 94 9.96 -8.11 -22.48
N GLU A 95 9.32 -8.89 -23.35
CA GLU A 95 8.62 -8.42 -24.55
C GLU A 95 7.50 -7.44 -24.18
N ALA A 96 7.87 -6.19 -23.87
CA ALA A 96 6.96 -5.07 -23.90
C ALA A 96 6.57 -4.90 -25.36
N VAL A 97 5.45 -5.49 -25.75
CA VAL A 97 4.89 -5.29 -27.10
C VAL A 97 4.29 -3.89 -27.15
N VAL A 98 5.18 -2.91 -27.33
CA VAL A 98 4.83 -1.52 -27.56
C VAL A 98 4.11 -1.45 -28.90
N SER A 99 2.81 -1.21 -28.89
CA SER A 99 2.10 -0.83 -30.11
C SER A 99 2.53 0.59 -30.45
N ASP A 100 3.04 0.82 -31.65
CA ASP A 100 3.45 2.14 -32.17
C ASP A 100 2.30 3.16 -32.28
N GLY A 101 1.09 2.79 -31.84
CA GLY A 101 -0.07 3.66 -31.82
C GLY A 101 -0.29 4.30 -33.17
N GLY A 102 -0.45 3.45 -34.20
CA GLY A 102 -0.62 3.86 -35.60
C GLY A 102 -1.74 4.88 -35.82
N TYR A 103 -1.45 6.15 -35.55
CA TYR A 103 -2.10 7.32 -36.12
C TYR A 103 -1.28 7.70 -37.35
N SER A 104 -1.60 7.11 -38.50
CA SER A 104 -1.13 7.60 -39.81
C SER A 104 -1.87 8.88 -40.17
N GLY A 105 -1.66 9.94 -39.39
CA GLY A 105 -2.18 11.26 -39.65
C GLY A 105 -1.29 12.05 -40.60
N GLN A 106 -0.93 11.53 -41.77
CA GLN A 106 -0.46 12.35 -42.90
C GLN A 106 -0.38 11.52 -44.19
N ASN A 107 -1.26 11.83 -45.16
CA ASN A 107 -1.25 11.43 -46.57
C ASN A 107 -2.01 10.14 -46.96
N ASP A 108 -3.32 10.11 -46.69
CA ASP A 108 -4.26 9.18 -47.32
C ASP A 108 -4.64 9.64 -48.74
N ALA A 109 -3.78 9.33 -49.71
CA ALA A 109 -4.19 9.42 -51.12
C ALA A 109 -3.85 8.19 -51.98
N GLU A 110 -2.92 7.32 -51.58
CA GLU A 110 -2.46 6.24 -52.48
C GLU A 110 -2.07 4.92 -51.78
N ARG A 111 -2.72 4.54 -50.67
CA ARG A 111 -2.52 3.19 -50.09
C ARG A 111 -3.77 2.35 -50.20
N GLU A 112 -3.66 1.21 -50.89
CA GLU A 112 -4.69 0.18 -50.90
C GLU A 112 -5.00 -0.26 -49.45
N PRO A 113 -6.27 -0.58 -49.12
CA PRO A 113 -6.62 -1.04 -47.78
C PRO A 113 -5.98 -2.39 -47.53
N GLU A 114 -4.86 -2.40 -46.79
CA GLU A 114 -4.30 -3.62 -46.24
C GLU A 114 -5.35 -4.26 -45.30
N PRO A 115 -5.55 -5.59 -45.36
CA PRO A 115 -6.50 -6.28 -44.52
C PRO A 115 -6.15 -6.09 -43.04
N PRO A 116 -7.15 -6.01 -42.15
CA PRO A 116 -6.96 -5.69 -40.72
C PRO A 116 -6.09 -6.69 -39.94
N ASP A 117 -5.73 -7.81 -40.55
CA ASP A 117 -5.06 -8.94 -39.92
C ASP A 117 -3.52 -8.87 -39.97
N GLU A 118 -2.92 -7.87 -40.63
CA GLU A 118 -1.46 -7.71 -40.75
C GLU A 118 -0.89 -6.50 -40.00
N ARG A 119 -1.60 -5.98 -38.99
CA ARG A 119 -0.93 -5.21 -37.95
C ARG A 119 -0.15 -6.23 -37.10
N THR A 120 1.16 -6.29 -37.27
CA THR A 120 2.02 -7.25 -36.58
C THR A 120 2.15 -6.88 -35.11
N ASP A 121 1.19 -7.34 -34.31
CA ASP A 121 1.05 -7.14 -32.87
C ASP A 121 1.99 -8.03 -32.04
N GLY A 122 3.26 -8.17 -32.42
CA GLY A 122 4.29 -8.83 -31.60
C GLY A 122 3.90 -10.13 -30.87
N GLY A 123 3.01 -10.95 -31.42
CA GLY A 123 2.69 -12.29 -30.92
C GLY A 123 1.78 -12.41 -29.68
N VAL A 124 1.21 -11.33 -29.14
CA VAL A 124 0.31 -11.42 -27.97
C VAL A 124 -1.14 -11.33 -28.42
N ASN A 125 -1.95 -12.35 -28.11
CA ASN A 125 -3.41 -12.36 -28.36
C ASN A 125 -4.09 -11.26 -27.54
N ARG A 126 -4.14 -10.04 -28.08
CA ARG A 126 -4.79 -8.90 -27.46
C ARG A 126 -6.31 -9.08 -27.54
N PRO A 127 -7.04 -8.94 -26.43
CA PRO A 127 -8.49 -8.99 -26.48
C PRO A 127 -9.06 -7.84 -27.33
N SER A 128 -9.72 -8.16 -28.44
CA SER A 128 -10.22 -7.18 -29.43
C SER A 128 -11.23 -6.17 -28.86
N TRP A 129 -11.82 -6.46 -27.71
CA TRP A 129 -12.72 -5.55 -26.99
C TRP A 129 -12.01 -4.42 -26.22
N LEU A 130 -10.67 -4.44 -26.09
CA LEU A 130 -9.89 -3.38 -25.44
C LEU A 130 -9.58 -2.20 -26.39
N THR A 131 -9.61 -2.45 -27.70
CA THR A 131 -9.39 -1.45 -28.76
C THR A 131 -10.70 -0.83 -29.24
N ALA A 132 -10.71 0.49 -29.45
CA ALA A 132 -11.79 1.26 -30.07
C ALA A 132 -11.21 2.34 -31.00
N GLU A 133 -12.03 2.98 -31.84
CA GLU A 133 -11.58 3.97 -32.84
C GLU A 133 -10.68 5.08 -32.27
N ASN A 134 -11.00 5.57 -31.07
CA ASN A 134 -10.24 6.61 -30.38
C ASN A 134 -9.38 6.08 -29.22
N ARG A 135 -9.31 4.77 -29.02
CA ARG A 135 -8.67 4.16 -27.84
C ARG A 135 -7.87 2.92 -28.23
N TRP A 136 -6.57 2.94 -28.03
CA TRP A 136 -5.71 1.81 -28.36
C TRP A 136 -4.80 1.44 -27.18
N LEU A 137 -4.38 0.18 -27.17
CA LEU A 137 -3.49 -0.37 -26.17
C LEU A 137 -2.05 0.04 -26.49
N VAL A 138 -1.38 0.71 -25.55
CA VAL A 138 0.03 1.10 -25.66
C VAL A 138 0.92 -0.04 -25.18
N GLU A 139 0.61 -0.55 -24.00
CA GLU A 139 1.41 -1.57 -23.33
C GLU A 139 0.49 -2.58 -22.62
N TYR A 140 0.85 -3.85 -22.69
CA TYR A 140 0.13 -4.93 -22.00
C TYR A 140 1.14 -5.86 -21.36
N HIS A 141 1.02 -6.05 -20.04
CA HIS A 141 1.74 -7.09 -19.32
C HIS A 141 0.74 -8.08 -18.76
N ASP A 142 0.93 -9.35 -19.10
CA ASP A 142 0.08 -10.42 -18.58
C ASP A 142 0.24 -10.55 -17.06
N ALA A 143 -0.78 -11.09 -16.40
CA ALA A 143 -0.70 -11.37 -14.97
C ALA A 143 0.37 -12.45 -14.72
N THR A 144 1.34 -12.16 -13.84
CA THR A 144 2.42 -13.10 -13.53
C THR A 144 1.92 -14.47 -13.08
N GLY A 145 0.79 -14.54 -12.37
CA GLY A 145 0.16 -15.80 -11.97
C GLY A 145 1.06 -16.70 -11.11
N SER A 146 2.03 -16.11 -10.39
CA SER A 146 3.07 -16.84 -9.67
C SER A 146 2.54 -17.64 -8.47
N ASN A 147 3.14 -18.81 -8.24
CA ASN A 147 2.92 -19.62 -7.03
C ASN A 147 3.22 -18.85 -5.73
N GLU A 148 4.17 -17.93 -5.75
CA GLU A 148 4.45 -17.06 -4.60
C GLU A 148 3.25 -16.19 -4.24
N GLY A 149 2.57 -15.62 -5.25
CA GLY A 149 1.37 -14.82 -5.06
C GLY A 149 0.24 -15.62 -4.41
N ILE A 150 0.07 -16.89 -4.81
CA ILE A 150 -0.93 -17.80 -4.21
C ILE A 150 -0.61 -18.04 -2.73
N ILE A 151 0.66 -18.32 -2.40
CA ILE A 151 1.09 -18.57 -1.02
C ILE A 151 0.87 -17.32 -0.15
N VAL A 152 1.26 -16.14 -0.64
CA VAL A 152 1.08 -14.87 0.08
C VAL A 152 -0.40 -14.57 0.32
N MET A 153 -1.25 -14.72 -0.71
CA MET A 153 -2.69 -14.53 -0.60
C MET A 153 -3.33 -15.50 0.40
N GLY A 154 -2.94 -16.78 0.35
CA GLY A 154 -3.40 -17.79 1.28
C GLY A 154 -3.01 -17.46 2.73
N ALA A 155 -1.74 -17.09 2.95
CA ALA A 155 -1.24 -16.71 4.27
C ALA A 155 -1.96 -15.47 4.83
N LEU A 156 -2.16 -14.43 4.01
CA LEU A 156 -2.88 -13.22 4.40
C LEU A 156 -4.36 -13.48 4.70
N THR A 157 -4.99 -14.41 3.97
CA THR A 157 -6.36 -14.86 4.24
C THR A 157 -6.46 -15.55 5.60
N VAL A 158 -5.55 -16.49 5.88
CA VAL A 158 -5.50 -17.15 7.19
C VAL A 158 -5.28 -16.13 8.30
N LEU A 159 -4.37 -15.17 8.09
CA LEU A 159 -4.10 -14.10 9.05
C LEU A 159 -5.36 -13.24 9.32
N ALA A 160 -6.11 -12.88 8.27
CA ALA A 160 -7.38 -12.15 8.41
C ALA A 160 -8.41 -12.95 9.20
N ILE A 161 -8.52 -14.27 8.97
CA ILE A 161 -9.41 -15.16 9.72
C ILE A 161 -9.01 -15.20 11.19
N VAL A 162 -7.72 -15.36 11.50
CA VAL A 162 -7.22 -15.38 12.89
C VAL A 162 -7.54 -14.08 13.61
N PHE A 163 -7.25 -12.92 13.01
CA PHE A 163 -7.57 -11.64 13.63
C PHE A 163 -9.07 -11.39 13.77
N SER A 164 -9.87 -11.80 12.79
CA SER A 164 -11.34 -11.76 12.87
C SER A 164 -11.87 -12.62 14.01
N ALA A 165 -11.33 -13.83 14.21
CA ALA A 165 -11.70 -14.72 15.29
C ALA A 165 -11.32 -14.15 16.67
N LEU A 166 -10.11 -13.60 16.81
CA LEU A 166 -9.65 -12.94 18.04
C LEU A 166 -10.51 -11.72 18.36
N PHE A 167 -10.77 -10.87 17.37
CA PHE A 167 -11.64 -9.71 17.49
C PHE A 167 -13.06 -10.10 17.93
N THR A 168 -13.63 -11.13 17.30
CA THR A 168 -14.97 -11.63 17.64
C THR A 168 -15.00 -12.25 19.03
N GLY A 169 -13.99 -13.05 19.39
CA GLY A 169 -13.90 -13.68 20.71
C GLY A 169 -13.83 -12.64 21.83
N GLU A 170 -13.06 -11.57 21.64
CA GLU A 170 -12.99 -10.46 22.59
C GLU A 170 -14.30 -9.64 22.63
N TYR A 171 -14.93 -9.40 21.47
CA TYR A 171 -16.23 -8.72 21.40
C TYR A 171 -17.32 -9.45 22.19
N LEU A 172 -17.40 -10.78 22.06
CA LEU A 172 -18.44 -11.59 22.70
C LEU A 172 -18.23 -11.78 24.19
N THR A 173 -17.01 -11.62 24.70
CA THR A 173 -16.71 -11.85 26.12
C THR A 173 -17.07 -10.65 27.01
N LEU A 174 -17.33 -9.46 26.45
CA LEU A 174 -17.80 -8.21 27.11
C LEU A 174 -17.00 -7.72 28.34
N ALA A 175 -16.00 -8.48 28.81
CA ALA A 175 -15.28 -8.27 30.06
C ALA A 175 -13.87 -7.71 29.88
N ARG A 176 -13.33 -7.75 28.65
CA ARG A 176 -11.97 -7.29 28.34
C ARG A 176 -11.98 -6.76 26.90
N THR A 177 -11.81 -5.45 26.71
CA THR A 177 -11.74 -4.81 25.37
C THR A 177 -10.33 -4.27 25.07
N GLN A 178 -9.35 -4.80 25.78
CA GLN A 178 -7.98 -4.30 25.88
C GLN A 178 -7.21 -4.46 24.55
N TYR A 179 -7.51 -5.50 23.77
CA TYR A 179 -6.79 -5.83 22.54
C TYR A 179 -7.61 -5.60 21.26
N PHE A 180 -8.81 -5.06 21.40
CA PHE A 180 -9.76 -4.89 20.30
C PHE A 180 -9.17 -4.10 19.14
N GLY A 181 -8.47 -3.00 19.44
CA GLY A 181 -7.81 -2.18 18.43
C GLY A 181 -6.66 -2.90 17.72
N LEU A 182 -5.92 -3.78 18.41
CA LEU A 182 -4.85 -4.57 17.81
C LEU A 182 -5.43 -5.58 16.82
N TYR A 183 -6.48 -6.30 17.22
CA TYR A 183 -7.11 -7.30 16.36
C TYR A 183 -7.80 -6.67 15.16
N ALA A 184 -8.49 -5.54 15.35
CA ALA A 184 -9.07 -4.76 14.26
C ALA A 184 -7.99 -4.31 13.26
N THR A 185 -6.89 -3.75 13.77
CA THR A 185 -5.77 -3.30 12.93
C THR A 185 -5.18 -4.45 12.13
N GLY A 186 -4.91 -5.60 12.77
CA GLY A 186 -4.40 -6.79 12.10
C GLY A 186 -5.35 -7.31 11.01
N LEU A 187 -6.66 -7.33 11.28
CA LEU A 187 -7.69 -7.68 10.31
C LEU A 187 -7.68 -6.74 9.10
N PHE A 188 -7.77 -5.43 9.31
CA PHE A 188 -7.81 -4.48 8.19
C PHE A 188 -6.51 -4.44 7.39
N LEU A 189 -5.36 -4.52 8.06
CA LEU A 189 -4.06 -4.55 7.37
C LEU A 189 -3.89 -5.82 6.55
N SER A 190 -4.31 -6.98 7.06
CA SER A 190 -4.26 -8.23 6.29
C SER A 190 -5.16 -8.18 5.04
N LEU A 191 -6.37 -7.61 5.14
CA LEU A 191 -7.27 -7.40 4.00
C LEU A 191 -6.72 -6.39 2.98
N ALA A 192 -6.14 -5.29 3.45
CA ALA A 192 -5.51 -4.30 2.57
C ALA A 192 -4.30 -4.90 1.83
N ALA A 193 -3.44 -5.65 2.55
CA ALA A 193 -2.31 -6.36 1.96
C ALA A 193 -2.77 -7.44 0.97
N LEU A 194 -3.88 -8.13 1.25
CA LEU A 194 -4.48 -9.10 0.33
C LEU A 194 -4.89 -8.43 -0.99
N THR A 195 -5.47 -7.23 -0.89
CA THR A 195 -5.83 -6.42 -2.07
C THR A 195 -4.58 -6.05 -2.87
N VAL A 196 -3.54 -5.55 -2.20
CA VAL A 196 -2.26 -5.19 -2.85
C VAL A 196 -1.62 -6.40 -3.52
N ALA A 197 -1.59 -7.56 -2.86
CA ALA A 197 -1.05 -8.80 -3.42
C ALA A 197 -1.85 -9.28 -4.64
N TYR A 198 -3.18 -9.16 -4.61
CA TYR A 198 -4.01 -9.45 -5.78
C TYR A 198 -3.65 -8.58 -6.98
N TYR A 199 -3.57 -7.25 -6.78
CA TYR A 199 -3.17 -6.32 -7.83
C TYR A 199 -1.75 -6.58 -8.35
N ALA A 200 -0.83 -7.01 -7.48
CA ALA A 200 0.56 -7.23 -7.84
C ALA A 200 0.79 -8.49 -8.69
N TRP A 201 0.07 -9.59 -8.44
CA TRP A 201 0.34 -10.88 -9.09
C TRP A 201 -0.74 -11.40 -10.02
N PHE A 202 -1.99 -10.95 -9.85
CA PHE A 202 -3.13 -11.53 -10.56
C PHE A 202 -3.88 -10.53 -11.44
N MET A 203 -3.56 -9.24 -11.36
CA MET A 203 -4.12 -8.24 -12.28
C MET A 203 -3.12 -7.97 -13.43
N PRO A 204 -3.54 -8.09 -14.70
CA PRO A 204 -2.70 -7.70 -15.83
C PRO A 204 -2.51 -6.18 -15.86
N HIS A 205 -1.35 -5.71 -16.31
CA HIS A 205 -1.11 -4.29 -16.53
C HIS A 205 -1.57 -3.91 -17.93
N VAL A 206 -2.32 -2.81 -18.04
CA VAL A 206 -2.90 -2.35 -19.30
C VAL A 206 -2.69 -0.84 -19.37
N GLU A 207 -1.82 -0.39 -20.28
CA GLU A 207 -1.68 1.02 -20.62
C GLU A 207 -2.46 1.32 -21.89
N VAL A 208 -3.34 2.32 -21.82
CA VAL A 208 -4.27 2.66 -22.90
C VAL A 208 -4.12 4.13 -23.22
N ALA A 209 -3.90 4.42 -24.50
CA ALA A 209 -3.97 5.77 -25.01
C ALA A 209 -5.37 6.04 -25.55
N GLU A 210 -5.93 7.19 -25.17
CA GLU A 210 -7.23 7.66 -25.61
C GLU A 210 -7.06 9.03 -26.25
N LYS A 211 -7.47 9.17 -27.51
CA LYS A 211 -7.58 10.47 -28.14
C LYS A 211 -8.82 11.17 -27.60
N ARG A 212 -8.60 12.28 -26.88
CA ARG A 212 -9.68 13.17 -26.45
C ARG A 212 -9.77 14.33 -27.44
N GLU A 213 -10.95 14.54 -28.01
CA GLU A 213 -11.19 15.69 -28.88
C GLU A 213 -11.04 16.99 -28.08
N HIS A 214 -10.11 17.84 -28.52
CA HIS A 214 -10.00 19.24 -28.19
C HIS A 214 -9.84 20.02 -29.49
#